data_AF-A0A3B8JVT7-F1
#
_entry.id   AF-A0A3B8JVT7-F1
#
_cell.length_a   1.000
_cell.length_b   1.000
_cell.length_c   1.000
_cell.angle_alpha   90.00
_cell.angle_beta   90.00
_cell.angle_gamma   90.00
#
_symmetry.space_group_name_H-M   'P 1'
#
loop_
_entity.id
_entity.type
_entity.pdbx_description
1 polymer ?
#
loop_
_entity_poly.entity_id
_entity_poly.type
_entity_poly.pdbx_seq_one_letter_code
_entity_poly.pdbx_strand_id
1 'polypeptide(L)'
;MIVGERKPLAEIAEMLEPFRKICILGCGTCVTVCLSGGEKEAVETAAALSLWRQKEGKDVEITTHTLLRQCEYEYIDDFAQKMPECDAILSLACGVGVQTMVAR
;
A
#
# COMPACT_ATOMS: atom_id res chain seq x y z
N MET A 1 20.41 -4.11 5.28
CA MET A 1 19.91 -3.19 4.23
C MET A 1 19.00 -4.01 3.32
N ILE A 2 17.72 -3.67 3.22
CA ILE A 2 16.75 -4.38 2.37
C ILE A 2 16.61 -3.57 1.08
N VAL A 3 16.66 -4.23 -0.07
CA VAL A 3 16.34 -3.65 -1.38
C VAL A 3 14.92 -4.08 -1.74
N GLY A 4 14.08 -3.11 -2.11
CA GLY A 4 12.70 -3.35 -2.55
C GLY A 4 12.53 -3.06 -4.03
N GLU A 5 11.76 -3.90 -4.71
CA GLU A 5 11.26 -3.65 -6.06
C GLU A 5 9.75 -3.86 -6.05
N ARG A 6 9.01 -2.93 -6.66
CA ARG A 6 7.55 -3.03 -6.74
C ARG A 6 7.18 -4.08 -7.78
N LYS A 7 6.19 -4.92 -7.44
CA LYS A 7 5.54 -5.81 -8.43
C LYS A 7 5.06 -5.03 -9.65
N PRO A 8 4.98 -5.67 -10.83
CA PRO A 8 4.34 -5.06 -11.99
C PRO A 8 2.91 -4.58 -11.66
N LEU A 9 2.54 -3.41 -12.15
CA LEU A 9 1.23 -2.81 -11.85
C LEU A 9 0.07 -3.73 -12.23
N ALA A 10 0.20 -4.47 -13.34
CA ALA A 10 -0.81 -5.42 -13.81
C ALA A 10 -1.07 -6.55 -12.79
N GLU A 11 -0.01 -7.07 -12.16
CA GLU A 11 -0.12 -8.10 -11.13
C GLU A 11 -0.82 -7.54 -9.88
N ILE A 12 -0.46 -6.31 -9.48
CA ILE A 12 -1.12 -5.63 -8.35
C ILE A 12 -2.60 -5.39 -8.65
N ALA A 13 -2.94 -4.97 -9.87
CA ALA A 13 -4.32 -4.73 -10.27
C ALA A 13 -5.16 -6.01 -10.28
N GLU A 14 -4.59 -7.14 -10.72
CA GLU A 14 -5.22 -8.46 -10.65
C GLU A 14 -5.44 -8.91 -9.21
N MET A 15 -4.45 -8.77 -8.34
CA MET A 15 -4.58 -9.11 -6.91
C MET A 15 -5.67 -8.31 -6.21
N LEU A 16 -5.88 -7.06 -6.65
CA LEU A 16 -6.86 -6.16 -6.06
C LEU A 16 -8.24 -6.21 -6.75
N GLU A 17 -8.41 -7.02 -7.80
CA GLU A 17 -9.62 -7.09 -8.63
C GLU A 17 -10.92 -7.18 -7.81
N PRO A 18 -11.01 -8.01 -6.74
CA PRO A 18 -12.25 -8.20 -6.00
C PRO A 18 -12.64 -7.04 -5.07
N PHE A 19 -11.73 -6.09 -4.81
CA PHE A 19 -11.89 -5.04 -3.79
C PHE A 19 -12.23 -3.69 -4.42
N ARG A 20 -13.13 -2.92 -3.77
CA ARG A 20 -13.57 -1.61 -4.25
C ARG A 20 -12.99 -0.46 -3.44
N LYS A 21 -12.95 -0.59 -2.11
CA LYS A 21 -12.32 0.39 -1.21
C LYS A 21 -10.93 -0.09 -0.83
N ILE A 22 -9.88 0.56 -1.33
CA ILE A 22 -8.50 0.11 -1.17
C ILE A 22 -7.69 1.21 -0.48
N CYS A 23 -6.93 0.85 0.55
CA CYS A 23 -5.93 1.73 1.15
C CYS A 23 -4.54 1.30 0.68
N ILE A 24 -3.79 2.20 0.03
CA ILE A 24 -2.39 1.94 -0.31
C ILE A 24 -1.52 2.52 0.81
N LEU A 25 -0.77 1.64 1.47
CA LEU A 25 0.01 1.95 2.66
C LEU A 25 1.51 1.94 2.34
N GLY A 26 2.11 3.14 2.29
CA GLY A 26 3.55 3.34 2.13
C GLY A 26 4.35 3.08 3.42
N CYS A 27 5.65 2.85 3.27
CA CYS A 27 6.62 2.66 4.35
C CYS A 27 7.81 3.61 4.16
N GLY A 28 7.88 4.65 5.00
CA GLY A 28 8.71 5.85 4.83
C GLY A 28 10.23 5.69 5.04
N THR A 29 10.76 4.46 5.05
CA THR A 29 12.19 4.20 5.35
C THR A 29 12.85 3.36 4.25
N CYS A 30 13.16 2.08 4.50
CA CYS A 30 14.07 1.32 3.62
C CYS A 30 13.60 1.23 2.16
N VAL A 31 12.30 1.00 1.94
CA VAL A 31 11.71 0.89 0.58
C VAL A 31 11.51 2.24 -0.11
N THR A 32 11.45 3.34 0.66
CA THR A 32 11.41 4.71 0.14
C THR A 32 12.73 5.05 -0.55
N VAL A 33 13.86 4.65 0.05
CA VAL A 33 15.20 4.85 -0.55
C VAL A 33 15.34 4.07 -1.85
N CYS A 34 14.64 2.95 -1.98
CA CYS A 34 14.59 2.17 -3.22
C CYS A 34 13.57 2.69 -4.24
N LEU A 35 12.85 3.78 -3.96
CA LEU A 35 11.77 4.31 -4.80
C LEU A 35 10.71 3.25 -5.12
N SER A 36 10.40 2.41 -4.13
CA SER A 36 9.57 1.21 -4.31
C SER A 36 8.33 1.16 -3.41
N GLY A 37 8.24 2.02 -2.39
CA GLY A 37 7.14 1.94 -1.45
C GLY A 37 7.00 3.05 -0.42
N GLY A 38 7.61 4.21 -0.61
CA GLY A 38 7.38 5.40 0.21
C GLY A 38 6.07 6.12 -0.13
N GLU A 39 5.91 7.32 0.41
CA GLU A 39 4.71 8.15 0.22
C GLU A 39 4.45 8.46 -1.26
N LYS A 40 5.51 8.86 -1.98
CA LYS A 40 5.42 9.15 -3.41
C LYS A 40 4.97 7.91 -4.19
N GLU A 41 5.54 6.75 -3.90
CA GLU A 41 5.18 5.51 -4.58
C GLU A 41 3.76 5.05 -4.24
N ALA A 42 3.29 5.29 -3.01
CA ALA A 42 1.90 5.01 -2.63
C ALA A 42 0.91 5.86 -3.45
N VAL A 43 1.18 7.16 -3.59
CA VAL A 43 0.35 8.09 -4.39
C VAL A 43 0.40 7.74 -5.88
N GLU A 44 1.57 7.45 -6.42
CA GLU A 44 1.71 7.04 -7.83
C GLU A 44 0.99 5.71 -8.11
N THR A 45 1.08 4.75 -7.20
CA THR A 45 0.38 3.46 -7.33
C THR A 45 -1.13 3.68 -7.27
N ALA A 46 -1.62 4.54 -6.40
CA ALA A 46 -3.04 4.88 -6.31
C ALA A 46 -3.56 5.50 -7.60
N ALA A 47 -2.87 6.51 -8.12
CA ALA A 47 -3.25 7.16 -9.38
C ALA A 47 -3.26 6.16 -10.55
N ALA A 48 -2.25 5.29 -10.64
CA ALA A 48 -2.14 4.29 -11.69
C ALA A 48 -3.25 3.23 -11.61
N LEU A 49 -3.59 2.75 -10.41
CA LEU A 49 -4.68 1.79 -10.21
C LEU A 49 -6.06 2.42 -10.46
N SER A 50 -6.27 3.68 -10.05
CA SER A 50 -7.51 4.41 -10.35
C SER A 50 -7.73 4.54 -11.86
N LEU A 51 -6.69 4.92 -12.62
CA LEU A 51 -6.75 4.97 -14.08
C LEU A 51 -6.97 3.59 -14.71
N TRP A 52 -6.34 2.55 -14.16
CA TRP A 52 -6.55 1.17 -14.61
C TRP A 52 -8.00 0.75 -14.49
N ARG A 53 -8.63 0.96 -13.32
CA ARG A 53 -10.04 0.62 -13.07
C ARG A 53 -11.00 1.44 -13.92
N GLN A 54 -10.72 2.74 -14.09
CA GLN A 54 -11.51 3.60 -14.95
C GLN A 54 -11.51 3.09 -16.41
N LYS A 55 -10.36 2.63 -16.92
CA LYS A 55 -10.25 2.05 -18.26
C LYS A 55 -11.07 0.76 -18.41
N GLU A 56 -11.25 0.01 -17.33
CA GLU A 56 -12.11 -1.18 -17.28
C GLU A 56 -13.60 -0.85 -17.04
N GLY A 57 -13.95 0.41 -16.83
CA GLY A 57 -15.31 0.83 -16.47
C GLY A 57 -15.73 0.37 -15.07
N LYS A 58 -14.77 0.08 -14.20
CA LYS A 58 -15.00 -0.33 -12.81
C LYS A 58 -14.79 0.85 -11.88
N ASP A 59 -15.67 0.98 -10.89
CA ASP A 59 -15.54 1.98 -9.85
C ASP A 59 -14.56 1.51 -8.75
N VAL A 60 -13.78 2.43 -8.20
CA VAL A 60 -12.81 2.16 -7.14
C VAL A 60 -12.61 3.39 -6.27
N GLU A 61 -12.54 3.19 -4.96
CA GLU A 61 -12.19 4.24 -3.99
C GLU A 61 -10.81 3.90 -3.43
N ILE A 62 -9.81 4.71 -3.77
CA ILE A 62 -8.43 4.49 -3.33
C ILE A 62 -8.00 5.64 -2.41
N THR A 63 -7.60 5.29 -1.19
CA THR A 63 -6.95 6.20 -0.25
C THR A 63 -5.48 5.85 -0.10
N THR A 64 -4.68 6.82 0.31
CA THR A 64 -3.26 6.60 0.59
C THR A 64 -2.92 7.01 2.01
N HIS A 65 -2.03 6.25 2.63
CA HIS A 65 -1.43 6.59 3.90
C HIS A 65 0.03 6.11 3.91
N THR A 66 0.86 6.65 4.80
CA THR A 66 2.26 6.21 4.93
C THR A 66 2.65 6.16 6.39
N LEU A 67 3.15 5.01 6.82
CA LEU A 67 3.76 4.86 8.14
C LEU A 67 5.26 5.08 8.04
N LEU A 68 5.87 5.63 9.09
CA LEU A 68 7.32 5.75 9.15
C LEU A 68 7.97 4.36 9.00
N ARG A 69 7.49 3.38 9.79
CA ARG A 69 7.94 2.00 9.72
C ARG A 69 6.77 1.03 9.95
N GLN A 70 6.45 0.23 8.95
CA GLN A 70 5.45 -0.85 9.08
C GLN A 70 5.99 -2.07 9.84
N CYS A 71 7.29 -2.12 10.15
CA CYS A 71 7.91 -3.20 10.92
C CYS A 71 8.04 -2.90 12.43
N GLU A 72 7.43 -1.81 12.90
CA GLU A 72 7.39 -1.43 14.32
C GLU A 72 5.93 -1.30 14.76
N TYR A 73 5.58 -1.93 15.88
CA TYR A 73 4.20 -2.06 16.30
C TYR A 73 3.56 -0.73 16.68
N GLU A 74 4.35 0.18 17.26
CA GLU A 74 3.91 1.49 17.70
C GLU A 74 3.26 2.30 16.56
N TYR A 75 3.86 2.27 15.36
CA TYR A 75 3.27 2.95 14.19
C TYR A 75 2.05 2.22 13.63
N ILE A 76 1.98 0.89 13.78
CA ILE A 76 0.83 0.11 13.33
C ILE A 76 -0.36 0.34 14.27
N ASP A 77 -0.13 0.36 15.58
CA ASP A 77 -1.16 0.59 16.59
C ASP A 77 -1.76 2.00 16.44
N ASP A 78 -0.91 3.02 16.22
CA ASP A 78 -1.35 4.39 15.92
C ASP A 78 -2.18 4.47 14.64
N PHE A 79 -1.82 3.69 13.61
CA PHE A 79 -2.56 3.61 12.36
C PHE A 79 -3.90 2.89 12.53
N ALA A 80 -3.93 1.78 13.26
CA ALA A 80 -5.13 0.97 13.50
C ALA A 80 -6.24 1.81 14.16
N GLN A 81 -5.89 2.74 15.04
CA GLN A 81 -6.84 3.67 15.66
C GLN A 81 -7.49 4.66 14.68
N LYS A 82 -6.85 4.90 13.53
CA LYS A 82 -7.26 5.89 12.52
C LYS A 82 -7.45 5.27 11.14
N MET A 83 -7.53 3.94 11.08
CA MET A 83 -7.51 3.18 9.84
C MET A 83 -8.75 3.53 9.00
N PRO A 84 -8.59 3.86 7.71
CA PRO A 84 -9.74 4.14 6.85
C PRO A 84 -10.60 2.90 6.69
N GLU A 85 -11.91 3.09 6.52
CA GLU A 85 -12.81 2.02 6.14
C GLU A 85 -12.46 1.55 4.71
N CYS A 86 -11.88 0.35 4.61
CA CYS A 86 -11.46 -0.23 3.34
C CYS A 86 -11.66 -1.74 3.33
N ASP A 87 -11.82 -2.31 2.14
CA ASP A 87 -11.96 -3.75 1.92
C ASP A 87 -10.58 -4.43 1.90
N ALA A 88 -9.53 -3.69 1.50
CA ALA A 88 -8.17 -4.20 1.41
C ALA A 88 -7.11 -3.10 1.66
N ILE A 89 -6.00 -3.51 2.28
CA ILE A 89 -4.78 -2.70 2.41
C ILE A 89 -3.70 -3.28 1.51
N LEU A 90 -3.19 -2.47 0.57
CA LEU A 90 -1.99 -2.76 -0.19
C LEU A 90 -0.78 -2.18 0.54
N SER A 91 -0.05 -3.03 1.28
CA SER A 91 1.24 -2.65 1.86
C SER A 91 2.33 -2.58 0.80
N LEU A 92 3.05 -1.46 0.74
CA LEU A 92 4.26 -1.30 -0.07
C LEU A 92 5.55 -1.48 0.77
N ALA A 93 5.46 -2.10 1.95
CA ALA A 93 6.63 -2.36 2.78
C ALA A 93 7.45 -3.57 2.32
N CYS A 94 8.57 -3.81 3.00
CA CYS A 94 9.34 -5.04 2.85
C CYS A 94 8.63 -6.26 3.47
N GLY A 95 9.21 -7.45 3.25
CA GLY A 95 8.71 -8.71 3.82
C GLY A 95 8.48 -8.69 5.33
N VAL A 96 9.34 -8.02 6.10
CA VAL A 96 9.14 -7.88 7.56
C VAL A 96 7.93 -6.99 7.84
N GLY A 97 7.86 -5.82 7.20
CA GLY A 97 6.77 -4.86 7.44
C GLY A 97 5.40 -5.44 7.12
N VAL A 98 5.25 -6.13 5.98
CA VAL A 98 3.96 -6.77 5.63
C VAL A 98 3.59 -7.89 6.59
N GLN A 99 4.55 -8.67 7.10
CA GLN A 99 4.26 -9.71 8.09
C GLN A 99 3.89 -9.11 9.45
N THR A 100 4.56 -8.05 9.88
CA THR A 100 4.23 -7.33 11.12
C THR A 100 2.83 -6.71 11.05
N MET A 101 2.46 -6.13 9.90
CA MET A 101 1.11 -5.57 9.66
C MET A 101 -0.01 -6.61 9.77
N VAL A 102 0.24 -7.88 9.41
CA VAL A 102 -0.78 -8.95 9.49
C VAL A 102 -0.83 -9.58 10.89
N ALA A 103 0.26 -9.47 11.66
CA ALA A 103 0.32 -9.98 13.02
C ALA A 103 -0.42 -9.09 14.04
N ARG A 104 -0.93 -7.93 13.62
CA ARG A 104 -1.66 -6.94 14.43
C ARG A 104 -2.97 -6.58 13.76
#